data_AF-A0A845WH33-F1
#
_entry.id   AF-A0A845WH33-F1
#
_cell.length_a   1.000
_cell.length_b   1.000
_cell.length_c   1.000
_cell.angle_alpha   90.00
_cell.angle_beta   90.00
_cell.angle_gamma   90.00
#
_symmetry.space_group_name_H-M   'P 1'
#
loop_
_entity.id
_entity.type
_entity.pdbx_description
1 polymer ?
#
loop_
_entity_poly.entity_id
_entity_poly.type
_entity_poly.pdbx_seq_one_letter_code
_entity_poly.pdbx_strand_id
1 'polypeptide(L)'
;MILKAQMNEDINNDVNISEERLQRFIRISEVLLDEKDLPDKTAQSYLKIVLEVTPNYYGPGDRYERRLNSSSDPDPFDALWEVFCQLDAEGTADLEAQLTATTAADTVLNNLVKNIIIIWYNGYLGDRMPPSETYPDALVWKAIGANPPGIPGPYYGHWAYPPINPICQPIDNAKND
;
A
#
# COMPACT_ATOMS: atom_id res chain seq x y z
N MET A 1 23.21 28.21 -19.03
CA MET A 1 22.54 28.32 -17.71
C MET A 1 21.02 28.41 -17.91
N ILE A 2 20.42 27.46 -18.65
CA ILE A 2 18.97 27.43 -18.98
C ILE A 2 18.39 26.00 -18.78
N LEU A 3 19.20 25.02 -18.35
CA LEU A 3 18.76 23.62 -18.23
C LEU A 3 18.24 23.23 -16.84
N LYS A 4 18.23 24.14 -15.85
CA LYS A 4 17.73 23.86 -14.49
C LYS A 4 16.30 24.34 -14.22
N ALA A 5 15.69 25.09 -15.13
CA ALA A 5 14.32 25.58 -14.95
C ALA A 5 13.27 24.59 -15.46
N GLN A 6 13.59 23.79 -16.48
CA GLN A 6 12.63 22.86 -17.11
C GLN A 6 12.41 21.55 -16.34
N MET A 7 13.27 21.17 -15.39
CA MET A 7 13.15 19.91 -14.64
C MET A 7 12.28 20.00 -13.37
N ASN A 8 11.70 21.16 -13.07
CA ASN A 8 10.87 21.38 -11.87
C ASN A 8 9.40 21.67 -12.18
N GLU A 9 9.00 21.78 -13.45
CA GLU A 9 7.61 22.12 -13.83
C GLU A 9 6.72 20.89 -14.10
N ASP A 10 7.27 19.67 -14.18
CA ASP A 10 6.48 18.46 -14.43
C ASP A 10 5.89 17.79 -13.17
N ILE A 11 6.04 18.40 -11.98
CA ILE A 11 5.59 17.81 -10.69
C ILE A 11 4.19 18.31 -10.27
N ASN A 12 3.67 19.39 -10.86
CA ASN A 12 2.41 20.03 -10.46
C ASN A 12 1.21 19.73 -11.38
N ASN A 13 1.15 18.54 -11.98
CA ASN A 13 -0.16 17.96 -12.29
C ASN A 13 -0.72 17.38 -10.99
N ASP A 14 -1.33 18.26 -10.19
CA ASP A 14 -2.24 17.83 -9.14
C ASP A 14 -3.42 17.13 -9.81
N VAL A 15 -3.35 15.79 -9.88
CA VAL A 15 -4.54 14.97 -9.99
C VAL A 15 -5.43 15.42 -8.84
N ASN A 16 -6.46 16.21 -9.16
CA ASN A 16 -7.42 16.69 -8.17
C ASN A 16 -8.27 15.48 -7.75
N ILE A 17 -7.73 14.72 -6.79
CA ILE A 17 -8.39 13.59 -6.18
C ILE A 17 -9.61 14.15 -5.44
N SER A 18 -10.80 13.71 -5.82
CA SER A 18 -12.01 14.11 -5.09
C SER A 18 -11.94 13.58 -3.66
N GLU A 19 -12.44 14.36 -2.70
CA GLU A 19 -12.55 13.95 -1.30
C GLU A 19 -13.25 12.60 -1.17
N GLU A 20 -14.31 12.38 -1.95
CA GLU A 20 -15.02 11.11 -1.99
C GLU A 20 -14.10 9.94 -2.38
N ARG A 21 -13.25 10.10 -3.40
CA ARG A 21 -12.33 9.05 -3.85
C ARG A 21 -11.24 8.76 -2.81
N LEU A 22 -10.78 9.79 -2.10
CA LEU A 22 -9.86 9.63 -0.98
C LEU A 22 -10.51 8.83 0.16
N GLN A 23 -11.74 9.16 0.56
CA GLN A 23 -12.46 8.45 1.61
C GLN A 23 -12.72 6.98 1.25
N ARG A 24 -13.06 6.70 -0.02
CA ARG A 24 -13.17 5.32 -0.53
C ARG A 24 -11.86 4.55 -0.40
N PHE A 25 -10.74 5.19 -0.75
CA PHE A 25 -9.41 4.58 -0.66
C PHE A 25 -9.03 4.28 0.78
N ILE A 26 -9.26 5.21 1.71
CA ILE A 26 -9.02 5.00 3.14
C ILE A 26 -9.86 3.83 3.62
N ARG A 27 -11.17 3.83 3.34
CA ARG A 27 -12.08 2.77 3.81
C ARG A 27 -11.70 1.38 3.31
N ILE A 28 -11.34 1.26 2.03
CA ILE A 28 -10.83 0.00 1.47
C ILE A 28 -9.52 -0.40 2.16
N SER A 29 -8.60 0.55 2.35
CA SER A 29 -7.29 0.29 2.96
C SER A 29 -7.43 -0.19 4.40
N GLU A 30 -8.31 0.42 5.19
CA GLU A 30 -8.56 0.01 6.58
C GLU A 30 -9.01 -1.46 6.67
N VAL A 31 -9.91 -1.86 5.76
CA VAL A 31 -10.41 -3.25 5.70
C VAL A 31 -9.32 -4.21 5.21
N LEU A 32 -8.56 -3.84 4.18
CA LEU A 32 -7.51 -4.69 3.62
C LEU A 32 -6.33 -4.91 4.58
N LEU A 33 -6.10 -3.97 5.48
CA LEU A 33 -4.93 -3.96 6.35
C LEU A 33 -5.26 -4.34 7.80
N ASP A 34 -6.55 -4.47 8.14
CA ASP A 34 -7.07 -4.54 9.50
C ASP A 34 -6.49 -3.43 10.41
N GLU A 35 -6.36 -2.23 9.84
CA GLU A 35 -5.81 -1.04 10.50
C GLU A 35 -6.83 0.09 10.48
N LYS A 36 -6.92 0.86 11.56
CA LYS A 36 -7.86 1.98 11.69
C LYS A 36 -7.10 3.31 11.76
N ASP A 37 -7.81 4.39 11.42
CA ASP A 37 -7.32 5.76 11.57
C ASP A 37 -6.05 6.04 10.72
N LEU A 38 -6.06 5.55 9.48
CA LEU A 38 -4.97 5.76 8.53
C LEU A 38 -4.79 7.27 8.22
N PRO A 39 -3.56 7.82 8.16
CA PRO A 39 -3.37 9.27 8.03
C PRO A 39 -3.77 9.81 6.65
N ASP A 40 -4.69 10.79 6.61
CA ASP A 40 -5.22 11.39 5.38
C ASP A 40 -4.16 11.87 4.39
N LYS A 41 -3.13 12.58 4.88
CA LYS A 41 -2.05 13.12 4.02
C LYS A 41 -1.25 12.01 3.32
N THR A 42 -1.02 10.93 4.04
CA THR A 42 -0.32 9.75 3.54
C THR A 42 -1.21 8.99 2.57
N ALA A 43 -2.48 8.81 2.91
CA ALA A 43 -3.48 8.20 2.04
C ALA A 43 -3.62 8.96 0.70
N GLN A 44 -3.64 10.30 0.72
CA GLN A 44 -3.69 11.13 -0.49
C GLN A 44 -2.49 10.89 -1.40
N SER A 45 -1.28 10.86 -0.82
CA SER A 45 -0.04 10.62 -1.57
C SER A 45 -0.01 9.20 -2.15
N TYR A 46 -0.47 8.21 -1.39
CA TYR A 46 -0.48 6.82 -1.81
C TYR A 46 -1.52 6.56 -2.89
N LEU A 47 -2.73 7.13 -2.75
CA LEU A 47 -3.77 7.04 -3.77
C LEU A 47 -3.28 7.62 -5.10
N LYS A 48 -2.60 8.77 -5.09
CA LYS A 48 -2.02 9.35 -6.31
C LYS A 48 -1.09 8.35 -7.01
N ILE A 49 -0.17 7.73 -6.26
CA ILE A 49 0.77 6.75 -6.81
C ILE A 49 0.05 5.50 -7.32
N VAL A 50 -0.93 4.98 -6.57
CA VAL A 50 -1.70 3.80 -6.97
C VAL A 50 -2.45 4.04 -8.27
N LEU A 51 -3.04 5.22 -8.46
CA LEU A 51 -3.73 5.59 -9.70
C LEU A 51 -2.77 5.77 -10.89
N GLU A 52 -1.53 6.22 -10.65
CA GLU A 52 -0.52 6.35 -11.70
C GLU A 52 0.10 5.02 -12.12
N VAL A 53 0.23 4.06 -11.19
CA VAL A 53 0.96 2.80 -11.39
C VAL A 53 0.04 1.64 -11.79
N THR A 54 -1.21 1.65 -11.34
CA THR A 54 -2.19 0.60 -11.69
C THR A 54 -2.57 0.72 -13.18
N PRO A 55 -2.62 -0.39 -13.95
CA PRO A 55 -2.65 -1.80 -13.52
C PRO A 55 -1.29 -2.54 -13.55
N ASN A 56 -0.17 -1.83 -13.73
CA ASN A 56 1.06 -2.41 -14.25
C ASN A 56 1.97 -3.09 -13.22
N TYR A 57 1.81 -2.82 -11.92
CA TYR A 57 2.75 -3.34 -10.91
C TYR A 57 2.23 -4.59 -10.18
N TYR A 58 3.14 -5.55 -10.00
CA TYR A 58 2.98 -6.96 -9.56
C TYR A 58 2.47 -7.99 -10.59
N GLY A 59 3.24 -8.16 -11.68
CA GLY A 59 3.33 -9.43 -12.42
C GLY A 59 4.78 -9.91 -12.48
N PRO A 60 5.15 -11.09 -11.94
CA PRO A 60 6.52 -11.59 -12.03
C PRO A 60 6.82 -11.99 -13.47
N GLY A 61 7.76 -11.27 -14.11
CA GLY A 61 8.23 -11.54 -15.46
C GLY A 61 7.40 -10.87 -16.54
N ASP A 62 8.06 -9.96 -17.28
CA ASP A 62 7.82 -9.64 -18.67
C ASP A 62 6.39 -9.38 -19.17
N ARG A 63 6.17 -8.13 -19.61
CA ARG A 63 5.20 -7.72 -20.66
C ARG A 63 3.72 -7.73 -20.28
N TYR A 64 3.29 -6.74 -19.50
CA TYR A 64 1.89 -6.27 -19.52
C TYR A 64 1.71 -4.98 -20.33
N GLU A 65 2.35 -4.87 -21.50
CA GLU A 65 1.92 -3.90 -22.52
C GLU A 65 0.74 -4.46 -23.35
N ARG A 66 -0.37 -4.88 -22.72
CA ARG A 66 -1.58 -5.24 -23.51
C ARG A 66 -2.89 -5.35 -22.73
N ARG A 67 -3.51 -4.22 -22.38
CA ARG A 67 -4.95 -3.90 -22.57
C ARG A 67 -5.25 -2.55 -21.92
N LEU A 68 -5.04 -1.48 -22.69
CA LEU A 68 -5.60 -0.15 -22.39
C LEU A 68 -6.40 0.39 -23.59
N ASN A 69 -6.93 -0.49 -24.44
CA ASN A 69 -7.62 -0.11 -25.68
C ASN A 69 -9.12 -0.45 -25.69
N SER A 70 -9.81 -0.16 -24.58
CA SER A 70 -11.27 0.02 -24.57
C SER A 70 -11.60 1.16 -23.63
N SER A 71 -11.94 2.33 -24.16
CA SER A 71 -12.41 3.51 -23.41
C SER A 71 -13.81 3.33 -22.79
N SER A 72 -14.21 2.09 -22.53
CA SER A 72 -15.55 1.67 -22.14
C SER A 72 -15.55 0.76 -20.92
N ASP A 73 -14.38 0.33 -20.45
CA ASP A 73 -14.28 -0.41 -19.21
C ASP A 73 -14.32 0.57 -18.02
N PRO A 74 -15.05 0.24 -16.94
CA PRO A 74 -15.09 1.08 -15.76
C PRO A 74 -13.68 1.24 -15.17
N ASP A 75 -13.42 2.41 -14.59
CA ASP A 75 -12.16 2.67 -13.87
C ASP A 75 -11.93 1.54 -12.84
N PRO A 76 -10.75 0.90 -12.80
CA PRO A 76 -10.48 -0.24 -11.92
C PRO A 76 -10.73 0.07 -10.44
N PHE A 77 -10.52 1.32 -10.02
CA PHE A 77 -10.79 1.74 -8.65
C PHE A 77 -12.29 1.82 -8.37
N ASP A 78 -13.07 2.35 -9.30
CA ASP A 78 -14.53 2.37 -9.18
C ASP A 78 -15.10 0.94 -9.18
N ALA A 79 -14.57 0.05 -10.03
CA ALA A 79 -14.94 -1.36 -10.01
C ALA A 79 -14.61 -2.06 -8.68
N LEU A 80 -13.44 -1.78 -8.09
CA LEU A 80 -13.08 -2.28 -6.76
C LEU A 80 -14.03 -1.76 -5.68
N TRP A 81 -14.41 -0.48 -5.75
CA TRP A 81 -15.35 0.13 -4.80
C TRP A 81 -16.75 -0.50 -4.87
N GLU A 82 -17.25 -0.81 -6.07
CA GLU A 82 -18.53 -1.51 -6.21
C GLU A 82 -18.51 -2.92 -5.58
N VAL A 83 -17.42 -3.67 -5.81
CA VAL A 83 -17.22 -4.98 -5.15
C VAL A 83 -17.19 -4.83 -3.64
N PHE A 84 -16.48 -3.82 -3.13
CA PHE A 84 -16.43 -3.53 -1.69
C PHE A 84 -17.83 -3.24 -1.11
N CYS A 85 -18.59 -2.34 -1.74
CA CYS A 85 -19.94 -2.00 -1.30
C CYS A 85 -20.88 -3.21 -1.27
N GLN A 86 -20.78 -4.09 -2.26
CA GLN A 86 -21.59 -5.30 -2.32
C GLN A 86 -21.29 -6.23 -1.14
N LEU A 87 -20.01 -6.46 -0.84
CA LEU A 87 -19.59 -7.35 0.26
C LEU A 87 -19.86 -6.75 1.65
N ASP A 88 -19.74 -5.43 1.80
CA ASP A 88 -20.05 -4.72 3.06
C ASP A 88 -21.56 -4.77 3.35
N ALA A 89 -22.40 -4.59 2.32
CA ALA A 89 -23.86 -4.69 2.44
C ALA A 89 -24.35 -6.10 2.81
N GLU A 90 -23.60 -7.15 2.43
CA GLU A 90 -23.88 -8.53 2.80
C GLU A 90 -23.58 -8.83 4.29
N GLY A 91 -22.92 -7.91 5.00
CA GLY A 91 -22.70 -8.01 6.45
C GLY A 91 -21.75 -9.14 6.84
N THR A 92 -20.72 -9.35 6.02
CA THR A 92 -19.79 -10.47 6.14
C THR A 92 -18.86 -10.31 7.35
N ALA A 93 -18.63 -11.40 8.10
CA ALA A 93 -17.81 -11.35 9.31
C ALA A 93 -16.30 -11.18 9.04
N ASP A 94 -15.85 -11.49 7.81
CA ASP A 94 -14.46 -11.42 7.36
C ASP A 94 -14.42 -10.79 5.96
N LEU A 95 -14.55 -9.46 5.95
CA LEU A 95 -14.65 -8.67 4.72
C LEU A 95 -13.33 -8.65 3.94
N GLU A 96 -12.18 -8.67 4.64
CA GLU A 96 -10.84 -8.72 4.04
C GLU A 96 -10.66 -9.99 3.20
N ALA A 97 -10.91 -11.16 3.78
CA ALA A 97 -10.72 -12.43 3.10
C ALA A 97 -11.63 -12.56 1.89
N GLN A 98 -12.88 -12.07 2.00
CA GLN A 98 -13.84 -12.12 0.89
C GLN A 98 -13.50 -11.14 -0.23
N LEU A 99 -13.05 -9.92 0.10
CA LEU A 99 -12.59 -8.96 -0.90
C LEU A 99 -11.40 -9.50 -1.69
N THR A 100 -10.43 -10.10 -0.99
CA THR A 100 -9.27 -10.74 -1.62
C THR A 100 -9.68 -11.95 -2.46
N ALA A 101 -10.56 -12.82 -1.97
CA ALA A 101 -11.04 -13.99 -2.70
C ALA A 101 -11.83 -13.61 -3.97
N THR A 102 -12.68 -12.58 -3.87
CA THR A 102 -13.52 -12.09 -4.97
C THR A 102 -12.68 -11.44 -6.06
N THR A 103 -11.67 -10.67 -5.68
CA THR A 103 -10.79 -9.98 -6.64
C THR A 103 -9.69 -10.89 -7.19
N ALA A 104 -9.39 -12.03 -6.57
CA ALA A 104 -8.30 -12.93 -7.00
C ALA A 104 -8.40 -13.43 -8.46
N ALA A 105 -9.62 -13.62 -8.96
CA ALA A 105 -9.87 -14.07 -10.34
C ALA A 105 -9.67 -12.94 -11.38
N ASP A 106 -9.84 -11.69 -10.98
CA ASP A 106 -9.61 -10.52 -11.84
C ASP A 106 -8.19 -10.02 -11.65
N THR A 107 -7.35 -10.18 -12.67
CA THR A 107 -5.93 -9.79 -12.59
C THR A 107 -5.75 -8.29 -12.31
N VAL A 108 -6.62 -7.44 -12.88
CA VAL A 108 -6.51 -5.98 -12.72
C VAL A 108 -6.88 -5.58 -11.30
N LEU A 109 -8.00 -6.08 -10.78
CA LEU A 109 -8.43 -5.79 -9.40
C LEU A 109 -7.47 -6.40 -8.37
N ASN A 110 -6.99 -7.62 -8.60
CA ASN A 110 -6.00 -8.27 -7.75
C ASN A 110 -4.68 -7.46 -7.69
N ASN A 111 -4.21 -6.94 -8.83
CA ASN A 111 -3.03 -6.08 -8.86
C ASN A 111 -3.27 -4.75 -8.13
N LEU A 112 -4.45 -4.15 -8.28
CA LEU A 112 -4.82 -2.95 -7.54
C LEU A 112 -4.81 -3.20 -6.03
N VAL A 113 -5.46 -4.27 -5.55
CA VAL A 113 -5.47 -4.66 -4.12
C VAL A 113 -4.05 -4.87 -3.60
N LYS A 114 -3.21 -5.60 -4.35
CA LYS A 114 -1.79 -5.79 -3.98
C LYS A 114 -1.03 -4.47 -3.92
N ASN A 115 -1.23 -3.58 -4.88
CA ASN A 115 -0.55 -2.29 -4.91
C ASN A 115 -0.95 -1.42 -3.71
N ILE A 116 -2.21 -1.45 -3.29
CA ILE A 116 -2.69 -0.80 -2.06
C ILE A 116 -1.94 -1.37 -0.84
N ILE A 117 -1.88 -2.69 -0.70
CA ILE A 117 -1.18 -3.32 0.43
C ILE A 117 0.32 -2.96 0.41
N ILE A 118 0.97 -3.09 -0.74
CA ILE A 118 2.41 -2.85 -0.90
C ILE A 118 2.76 -1.40 -0.54
N ILE A 119 2.01 -0.42 -1.03
CA ILE A 119 2.36 0.99 -0.78
C ILE A 119 2.19 1.35 0.69
N TRP A 120 1.18 0.82 1.37
CA TRP A 120 0.98 1.04 2.81
C TRP A 120 2.07 0.41 3.66
N TYR A 121 2.52 -0.80 3.31
CA TYR A 121 3.59 -1.47 4.06
C TYR A 121 4.96 -0.86 3.77
N ASN A 122 5.29 -0.61 2.51
CA ASN A 122 6.64 -0.18 2.13
C ASN A 122 6.85 1.34 2.18
N GLY A 123 5.78 2.11 2.06
CA GLY A 123 5.85 3.56 1.85
C GLY A 123 6.33 3.97 0.46
N TYR A 124 6.37 3.05 -0.51
CA TYR A 124 6.68 3.29 -1.91
C TYR A 124 6.12 2.17 -2.79
N LEU A 125 5.99 2.41 -4.10
CA LEU A 125 5.49 1.44 -5.07
C LEU A 125 6.31 1.48 -6.36
N GLY A 126 7.04 0.40 -6.65
CA GLY A 126 7.94 0.36 -7.81
C GLY A 126 9.06 1.39 -7.68
N ASP A 127 9.19 2.28 -8.67
CA ASP A 127 10.11 3.42 -8.67
C ASP A 127 9.48 4.71 -8.13
N ARG A 128 8.19 4.66 -7.73
CA ARG A 128 7.45 5.83 -7.24
C ARG A 128 7.58 5.95 -5.73
N MET A 129 8.13 7.08 -5.32
CA MET A 129 8.31 7.46 -3.93
C MET A 129 7.40 8.65 -3.60
N PRO A 130 6.55 8.54 -2.56
CA PRO A 130 5.78 9.67 -2.06
C PRO A 130 6.70 10.68 -1.36
N PRO A 131 6.18 11.88 -0.98
CA PRO A 131 6.94 12.84 -0.20
C PRO A 131 7.53 12.21 1.06
N SER A 132 8.76 12.60 1.41
CA SER A 132 9.52 11.97 2.50
C SER A 132 8.84 12.07 3.87
N GLU A 133 7.92 13.02 4.04
CA GLU A 133 7.10 13.17 5.24
C GLU A 133 6.12 12.01 5.47
N THR A 134 5.78 11.25 4.43
CA THR A 134 4.88 10.07 4.50
C THR A 134 5.62 8.76 4.76
N TYR A 135 6.94 8.75 4.60
CA TYR A 135 7.77 7.56 4.82
C TYR A 135 7.70 6.99 6.25
N PRO A 136 7.61 7.83 7.31
CA PRO A 136 7.46 7.32 8.68
C PRO A 136 6.13 6.61 8.93
N ASP A 137 5.10 6.87 8.12
CA ASP A 137 3.77 6.30 8.27
C ASP A 137 3.64 4.89 7.64
N ALA A 138 4.70 4.40 6.98
CA ALA A 138 4.70 3.06 6.40
C ALA A 138 4.53 1.98 7.48
N LEU A 139 3.60 1.05 7.27
CA LEU A 139 3.21 0.05 8.27
C LEU A 139 4.32 -0.96 8.58
N VAL A 140 5.33 -1.11 7.72
CA VAL A 140 6.48 -1.98 8.00
C VAL A 140 7.17 -1.59 9.31
N TRP A 141 7.27 -0.30 9.65
CA TRP A 141 7.92 0.18 10.87
C TRP A 141 7.21 -0.32 12.12
N LYS A 142 5.87 -0.22 12.12
CA LYS A 142 5.02 -0.75 13.16
C LYS A 142 5.15 -2.27 13.25
N ALA A 143 5.10 -2.97 12.11
CA ALA A 143 5.14 -4.43 12.05
C ALA A 143 6.45 -5.01 12.59
N ILE A 144 7.59 -4.37 12.32
CA ILE A 144 8.91 -4.82 12.80
C ILE A 144 9.29 -4.22 14.16
N GLY A 145 8.45 -3.33 14.71
CA GLY A 145 8.72 -2.63 15.98
C GLY A 145 9.97 -1.74 15.94
N ALA A 146 10.28 -1.15 14.78
CA ALA A 146 11.46 -0.31 14.59
C ALA A 146 11.09 1.08 14.07
N ASN A 147 12.04 2.01 14.16
CA ASN A 147 11.89 3.33 13.55
C ASN A 147 12.45 3.32 12.11
N PRO A 148 11.89 4.14 11.22
CA PRO A 148 12.47 4.37 9.90
C PRO A 148 13.92 4.87 10.00
N PRO A 149 14.80 4.48 9.05
CA PRO A 149 16.14 5.04 8.93
C PRO A 149 16.12 6.56 8.88
N GLY A 150 17.05 7.19 9.61
CA GLY A 150 17.17 8.65 9.68
C GLY A 150 16.28 9.33 10.72
N ILE A 151 15.34 8.62 11.34
CA ILE A 151 14.61 9.10 12.52
C ILE A 151 15.26 8.50 13.77
N PRO A 152 15.79 9.32 14.69
CA PRO A 152 16.36 8.81 15.92
C PRO A 152 15.26 8.11 16.73
N GLY A 153 15.48 6.84 17.05
CA GLY A 153 14.65 6.14 18.02
C GLY A 153 14.80 6.78 19.41
N PRO A 154 13.86 6.51 20.33
CA PRO A 154 13.84 7.13 21.64
C PRO A 154 15.10 6.84 22.47
N TYR A 155 15.86 5.79 22.15
CA TYR A 155 17.06 5.40 22.89
C TYR A 155 18.17 4.85 21.97
N TYR A 156 19.42 5.20 22.29
CA TYR A 156 20.61 4.53 21.75
C TYR A 156 20.65 3.07 22.24
N GLY A 157 20.87 2.10 21.33
CA GLY A 157 21.07 0.69 21.72
C GLY A 157 19.82 -0.21 21.79
N HIS A 158 18.67 0.17 21.22
CA HIS A 158 17.54 -0.78 21.08
C HIS A 158 17.84 -1.98 20.16
N TRP A 159 18.83 -1.85 19.27
CA TRP A 159 19.39 -2.99 18.53
C TRP A 159 20.31 -3.88 19.39
N ALA A 160 20.69 -3.43 20.58
CA ALA A 160 21.56 -4.21 21.48
C ALA A 160 20.79 -5.25 22.30
N TYR A 161 19.45 -5.17 22.31
CA TYR A 161 18.60 -6.12 23.01
C TYR A 161 17.73 -6.89 22.01
N PRO A 162 17.61 -8.21 22.14
CA PRO A 162 16.73 -8.99 21.29
C PRO A 162 15.25 -8.59 21.53
N PRO A 163 14.38 -8.76 20.53
CA PRO A 163 12.95 -8.55 20.72
C PRO A 163 12.40 -9.47 21.80
N ILE A 164 11.41 -8.98 22.57
CA ILE A 164 10.78 -9.71 23.68
C ILE A 164 10.21 -11.06 23.21
N ASN A 165 9.70 -11.10 21.98
CA ASN A 165 9.21 -12.31 21.33
C ASN A 165 10.09 -12.62 20.11
N PRO A 166 11.13 -13.47 20.24
CA PRO A 166 11.92 -13.89 19.09
C PRO A 166 11.08 -14.77 18.16
N ILE A 167 11.15 -14.48 16.85
CA ILE A 167 10.42 -15.21 15.80
C ILE A 167 10.85 -16.69 15.74
N CYS A 168 12.08 -17.00 16.17
CA CYS A 168 12.53 -18.36 16.43
C CYS A 168 12.78 -18.51 17.93
N GLN A 169 12.02 -19.37 18.61
CA GLN A 169 12.49 -19.85 19.90
C GLN A 169 13.77 -20.66 19.69
N PRO A 170 14.80 -20.51 20.56
CA PRO A 170 15.94 -21.40 20.53
C PRO A 170 15.42 -22.84 20.63
N ILE A 171 15.83 -23.70 19.70
CA ILE A 171 15.53 -25.12 19.80
C ILE A 171 16.33 -25.63 21.01
N ASP A 172 15.65 -25.92 22.11
CA ASP A 172 16.22 -26.54 23.31
C ASP A 172 16.66 -27.98 23.00
N ASN A 173 17.73 -28.15 22.23
CA ASN A 173 18.40 -29.44 22.00
C ASN A 173 19.49 -29.72 23.05
N ALA A 174 19.30 -29.27 24.28
CA ALA A 174 20.26 -29.48 25.36
C ALA A 174 19.57 -30.16 26.54
N LYS A 175 19.31 -31.47 26.41
CA LYS A 175 19.20 -32.48 27.47
C LYS A 175 18.77 -33.81 26.84
N ASN A 176 19.75 -34.59 26.40
CA ASN A 176 19.66 -36.05 26.25
C ASN A 176 21.10 -36.56 26.05
N ASP A 177 21.91 -36.47 27.10
CA ASP A 177 23.13 -37.28 27.30
C ASP A 177 23.05 -37.87 28.71
#